data_AF-A0A813W4Y9-F1
#
_entry.id   AF-A0A813W4Y9-F1
#
_cell.length_a   1.000
_cell.length_b   1.000
_cell.length_c   1.000
_cell.angle_alpha   90.00
_cell.angle_beta   90.00
_cell.angle_gamma   90.00
#
_symmetry.space_group_name_H-M   'P 1'
#
loop_
_entity.id
_entity.type
_entity.pdbx_description
1 polymer ?
#
loop_
_entity_poly.entity_id
_entity_poly.type
_entity_poly.pdbx_seq_one_letter_code
_entity_poly.pdbx_strand_id
1 'polypeptide(L)'
;MQWDITTSRTIKDDGTFRERHVLSRFLTTSSDIIRNWSIDRDTSLTNAKHFATEPTISLALWTSSYQWAKSNKNVICLNNESSKVYYMPARDLDSIPQKDLNRYKTQKFTTFNQLKKSFDIWCLEVENDSNWRKSKCNCPAFLKNFICKHVVGMGIRLKHCKPPAAAKTVPIGEKRKRGRPYKAKTALLVQ
;
A
#
# COMPACT_ATOMS: atom_id res chain seq x y z
N MET A 1 5.74 -3.26 -16.40
CA MET A 1 6.60 -2.38 -15.60
C MET A 1 8.01 -2.91 -15.75
N GLN A 2 8.63 -2.50 -16.86
CA GLN A 2 10.01 -2.83 -17.19
C GLN A 2 10.85 -1.91 -16.31
N TRP A 3 11.60 -2.48 -15.38
CA TRP A 3 12.56 -1.69 -14.62
C TRP A 3 13.65 -1.30 -15.61
N ASP A 4 13.75 -0.02 -15.96
CA ASP A 4 14.84 0.48 -16.78
C ASP A 4 16.17 0.30 -16.02
N ILE A 5 16.85 -0.80 -16.32
CA ILE A 5 18.15 -1.18 -15.77
C ILE A 5 19.20 -0.09 -16.08
N THR A 6 19.02 0.63 -17.19
CA THR A 6 19.82 1.80 -17.59
C THR A 6 19.80 2.91 -16.53
N THR A 7 18.62 3.29 -16.03
CA THR A 7 18.50 4.36 -15.01
C THR A 7 19.24 4.03 -13.72
N SER A 8 19.23 2.75 -13.29
CA SER A 8 19.93 2.35 -12.06
C SER A 8 21.44 2.37 -12.20
N ARG A 9 22.00 2.13 -13.39
CA ARG A 9 23.44 2.14 -13.63
C ARG A 9 23.96 3.58 -13.67
N THR A 10 23.29 4.46 -14.41
CA THR A 10 23.60 5.90 -14.46
C THR A 10 23.52 6.56 -13.07
N ILE A 11 22.51 6.26 -12.25
CA ILE A 11 22.44 6.79 -10.87
C ILE A 11 23.59 6.27 -10.00
N LYS A 12 24.02 5.01 -10.20
CA LYS A 12 25.12 4.42 -9.45
C LYS A 12 26.48 4.94 -9.91
N ASP A 13 26.66 5.20 -11.19
CA ASP A 13 27.93 5.62 -11.77
C ASP A 13 28.10 7.15 -11.69
N ASP A 14 27.03 7.94 -11.91
CA ASP A 14 27.08 9.41 -11.95
C ASP A 14 26.57 10.09 -10.66
N GLY A 15 25.80 9.37 -9.84
CA GLY A 15 25.08 9.95 -8.69
C GLY A 15 25.50 9.43 -7.32
N THR A 16 26.43 8.48 -7.24
CA THR A 16 26.94 8.02 -5.94
C THR A 16 28.26 8.70 -5.61
N PHE A 17 28.24 9.49 -4.54
CA PHE A 17 29.43 10.07 -3.90
C PHE A 17 30.28 8.98 -3.22
N ARG A 18 30.62 7.92 -3.95
CA ARG A 18 31.43 6.79 -3.45
C ARG A 18 32.84 7.23 -3.09
N GLU A 19 33.30 8.34 -3.67
CA GLU A 19 34.56 8.97 -3.36
C GLU A 19 34.31 10.39 -2.79
N ARG A 20 35.25 10.89 -1.97
CA ARG A 20 35.19 12.27 -1.49
C ARG A 20 35.47 13.22 -2.66
N HIS A 21 34.46 13.94 -3.11
CA HIS A 21 34.63 14.94 -4.15
C HIS A 21 35.16 16.25 -3.58
N VAL A 22 36.06 16.90 -4.32
CA VAL A 22 36.34 18.33 -4.14
C VAL A 22 35.05 19.14 -4.38
N LEU A 23 34.88 20.23 -3.62
CA LEU A 23 33.64 21.01 -3.58
C LEU A 23 33.14 21.42 -4.97
N SER A 24 34.02 21.84 -5.86
CA SER A 24 33.67 22.22 -7.23
C SER A 24 32.98 21.07 -7.98
N ARG A 25 33.58 19.88 -7.96
CA ARG A 25 33.04 18.68 -8.61
C ARG A 25 31.73 18.21 -7.97
N PHE A 26 31.61 18.35 -6.64
CA PHE A 26 30.34 18.07 -5.94
C PHE A 26 29.22 18.99 -6.43
N LEU A 27 29.46 20.30 -6.53
CA LEU A 27 28.46 21.27 -6.96
C LEU A 27 28.03 21.03 -8.41
N THR A 28 28.98 20.75 -9.33
CA THR A 28 28.66 20.41 -10.72
C THR A 28 27.79 19.16 -10.80
N THR A 29 28.21 18.08 -10.14
CA THR A 29 27.48 16.80 -10.15
C THR A 29 26.07 16.96 -9.55
N SER A 30 25.95 17.69 -8.45
CA SER A 30 24.64 17.95 -7.81
C SER A 30 23.73 18.79 -8.71
N SER A 31 24.30 19.82 -9.37
CA SER A 31 23.57 20.66 -10.32
C SER A 31 23.07 19.84 -11.52
N ASP A 32 23.90 18.96 -12.06
CA ASP A 32 23.52 18.07 -13.18
C ASP A 32 22.45 17.07 -12.77
N ILE A 33 22.54 16.48 -11.57
CA ILE A 33 21.50 15.60 -11.04
C ILE A 33 20.17 16.34 -10.96
N ILE A 34 20.14 17.53 -10.33
CA ILE A 34 18.93 18.34 -10.16
C ILE A 34 18.38 18.77 -11.52
N ARG A 35 19.24 19.20 -12.45
CA ARG A 35 18.85 19.61 -13.80
C ARG A 35 18.21 18.46 -14.57
N ASN A 36 18.85 17.30 -14.60
CA ASN A 36 18.33 16.11 -15.27
C ASN A 36 17.00 15.66 -14.63
N TRP A 37 16.91 15.70 -13.31
CA TRP A 37 15.69 15.44 -12.56
C TRP A 37 14.56 16.41 -12.86
N SER A 38 14.87 17.68 -13.11
CA SER A 38 13.91 18.71 -13.50
C SER A 38 13.41 18.46 -14.91
N ILE A 39 14.31 18.28 -15.87
CA ILE A 39 14.00 18.03 -17.29
C ILE A 39 13.18 16.74 -17.43
N ASP A 40 13.62 15.64 -16.81
CA ASP A 40 12.92 14.36 -16.87
C ASP A 40 11.46 14.44 -16.38
N ARG A 41 11.10 15.46 -15.58
CA ARG A 41 9.78 15.60 -14.96
C ARG A 41 8.99 16.79 -15.50
N ASP A 42 9.51 17.49 -16.50
CA ASP A 42 8.81 18.59 -17.15
C ASP A 42 7.61 18.04 -17.94
N THR A 43 6.39 18.40 -17.53
CA THR A 43 5.16 17.90 -18.12
C THR A 43 4.91 18.40 -19.54
N SER A 44 5.68 19.38 -20.02
CA SER A 44 5.63 19.85 -21.41
C SER A 44 6.32 18.90 -22.40
N LEU A 45 7.18 17.99 -21.91
CA LEU A 45 7.93 17.05 -22.74
C LEU A 45 7.17 15.73 -22.95
N THR A 46 7.27 15.16 -24.15
CA THR A 46 6.57 13.91 -24.52
C THR A 46 7.01 12.69 -23.69
N ASN A 47 8.24 12.69 -23.18
CA ASN A 47 8.84 11.59 -22.42
C ASN A 47 8.91 11.88 -20.90
N ALA A 48 8.06 12.76 -20.40
CA ALA A 48 8.03 13.14 -18.99
C ALA A 48 7.79 11.93 -18.07
N LYS A 49 8.62 11.78 -17.05
CA LYS A 49 8.44 10.82 -15.96
C LYS A 49 7.38 11.36 -14.99
N HIS A 50 6.18 10.81 -15.06
CA HIS A 50 5.10 11.15 -14.15
C HIS A 50 5.23 10.44 -12.80
N PHE A 51 4.87 11.13 -11.72
CA PHE A 51 4.66 10.50 -10.44
C PHE A 51 3.40 9.64 -10.46
N ALA A 52 3.48 8.44 -9.91
CA ALA A 52 2.30 7.64 -9.65
C ALA A 52 1.46 8.35 -8.58
N THR A 53 0.30 8.86 -8.99
CA THR A 53 -0.68 9.51 -8.09
C THR A 53 -1.52 8.47 -7.34
N GLU A 54 -1.53 7.23 -7.82
CA GLU A 54 -2.24 6.12 -7.19
C GLU A 54 -1.32 4.93 -6.91
N PRO A 55 -1.55 4.21 -5.79
CA PRO A 55 -0.78 3.02 -5.49
C PRO A 55 -1.08 1.89 -6.48
N THR A 56 -0.03 1.25 -6.98
CA THR A 56 -0.17 0.04 -7.80
C THR A 56 -0.46 -1.17 -6.92
N ILE A 57 -1.61 -1.80 -7.11
CA ILE A 57 -2.02 -2.97 -6.31
C ILE A 57 -1.55 -4.25 -7.01
N SER A 58 -0.57 -4.93 -6.40
CA SER A 58 -0.07 -6.21 -6.93
C SER A 58 -1.11 -7.33 -6.82
N LEU A 59 -0.99 -8.37 -7.65
CA LEU A 59 -1.88 -9.53 -7.60
C LEU A 59 -1.81 -10.26 -6.24
N ALA A 60 -0.63 -10.31 -5.63
CA ALA A 60 -0.44 -10.88 -4.29
C ALA A 60 -1.20 -10.06 -3.23
N LEU A 61 -1.19 -8.73 -3.36
CA LEU A 61 -1.96 -7.85 -2.48
C LEU A 61 -3.46 -8.04 -2.70
N TRP A 62 -3.95 -8.10 -3.94
CA TRP A 62 -5.34 -8.45 -4.24
C TRP A 62 -5.78 -9.77 -3.60
N THR A 63 -4.93 -10.80 -3.69
CA THR A 63 -5.22 -12.14 -3.14
C THR A 63 -5.36 -12.07 -1.62
N SER A 64 -4.37 -11.50 -0.92
CA SER A 64 -4.39 -11.39 0.55
C SER A 64 -5.52 -10.48 1.06
N SER A 65 -5.85 -9.43 0.31
CA SER A 65 -6.98 -8.54 0.61
C SER A 65 -8.33 -9.24 0.45
N TYR A 66 -8.48 -10.06 -0.59
CA TYR A 66 -9.69 -10.84 -0.81
C TYR A 66 -9.90 -11.91 0.26
N GLN A 67 -8.82 -12.63 0.64
CA GLN A 67 -8.87 -13.58 1.75
C GLN A 67 -9.24 -12.90 3.06
N TRP A 68 -8.64 -11.74 3.36
CA TRP A 68 -8.98 -10.94 4.54
C TRP A 68 -10.43 -10.43 4.51
N ALA A 69 -10.90 -9.96 3.35
CA ALA A 69 -12.28 -9.52 3.19
C ALA A 69 -13.26 -10.66 3.48
N LYS A 70 -12.92 -11.89 3.07
CA LYS A 70 -13.71 -13.11 3.32
C LYS A 70 -13.59 -13.68 4.73
N SER A 71 -12.53 -13.39 5.49
CA SER A 71 -12.29 -13.98 6.81
C SER A 71 -13.24 -13.47 7.91
N ASN A 72 -14.33 -12.80 7.54
CA ASN A 72 -15.42 -12.23 8.35
C ASN A 72 -15.05 -11.59 9.70
N LYS A 73 -13.80 -11.11 9.86
CA LYS A 73 -13.35 -10.36 11.05
C LYS A 73 -14.28 -9.17 11.29
N ASN A 74 -14.66 -8.96 12.55
CA ASN A 74 -15.51 -7.85 12.94
C ASN A 74 -14.74 -6.53 12.78
N VAL A 75 -15.40 -5.56 12.12
CA VAL A 75 -14.87 -4.22 11.89
C VAL A 75 -15.84 -3.23 12.49
N ILE A 76 -15.35 -2.42 13.42
CA ILE A 76 -16.15 -1.38 14.07
C ILE A 76 -16.05 -0.11 13.22
N CYS A 77 -17.18 0.41 12.76
CA CYS A 77 -17.24 1.65 11.98
C CYS A 77 -17.68 2.81 12.87
N LEU A 78 -16.97 3.93 12.78
CA LEU A 78 -17.39 5.22 13.31
C LEU A 78 -17.49 6.21 12.17
N ASN A 79 -18.63 6.88 12.08
CA ASN A 79 -18.84 7.94 11.11
C ASN A 79 -18.51 9.27 11.78
N ASN A 80 -17.62 10.02 11.16
CA ASN A 80 -17.43 11.45 11.39
C ASN A 80 -18.21 12.21 10.31
N GLU A 81 -18.36 13.53 10.47
CA GLU A 81 -19.12 14.38 9.55
C GLU A 81 -18.68 14.26 8.07
N SER A 82 -17.38 14.05 7.84
CA SER A 82 -16.78 13.97 6.49
C SER A 82 -15.90 12.74 6.25
N SER A 83 -15.75 11.83 7.21
CA SER A 83 -14.90 10.65 7.07
C SER A 83 -15.45 9.45 7.85
N LYS A 84 -15.12 8.24 7.41
CA LYS A 84 -15.42 7.00 8.14
C LYS A 84 -14.15 6.38 8.65
N VAL A 85 -14.14 6.01 9.92
CA VAL A 85 -13.01 5.34 10.57
C VAL A 85 -13.41 3.91 10.90
N TYR A 86 -12.64 2.96 10.38
CA TYR A 86 -12.82 1.54 10.59
C TYR A 86 -11.71 0.99 11.49
N TYR A 87 -12.11 0.38 12.60
CA TYR A 87 -11.21 -0.29 13.52
C TYR A 87 -11.30 -1.79 13.35
N MET A 88 -10.15 -2.45 13.25
CA MET A 88 -10.06 -3.90 13.03
C MET A 88 -8.90 -4.51 13.85
N PRO A 89 -9.05 -5.75 14.34
CA PRO A 89 -8.03 -6.37 15.16
C PRO A 89 -6.76 -6.65 14.33
N ALA A 90 -5.59 -6.41 14.93
CA ALA A 90 -4.33 -6.60 14.22
C ALA A 90 -3.92 -8.07 14.04
N ARG A 91 -4.24 -8.87 15.06
CA ARG A 91 -3.89 -10.30 15.17
C ARG A 91 -5.01 -11.19 14.63
N ASP A 92 -4.90 -12.49 14.85
CA ASP A 92 -5.95 -13.48 14.54
C ASP A 92 -7.12 -13.46 15.54
N LEU A 93 -7.33 -12.32 16.18
CA LEU A 93 -8.55 -12.04 16.90
C LEU A 93 -9.67 -11.72 15.90
N ASP A 94 -10.87 -12.18 16.20
CA ASP A 94 -12.04 -11.94 15.36
C ASP A 94 -12.73 -10.62 15.67
N SER A 95 -12.54 -10.06 16.88
CA SER A 95 -13.17 -8.82 17.31
C SER A 95 -12.27 -8.01 18.25
N ILE A 96 -12.58 -6.71 18.38
CA ILE A 96 -11.93 -5.80 19.33
C ILE A 96 -12.89 -5.59 20.51
N PRO A 97 -12.48 -5.88 21.77
CA PRO A 97 -13.27 -5.51 22.93
C PRO A 97 -13.49 -4.00 23.02
N GLN A 98 -14.70 -3.56 23.34
CA GLN A 98 -15.05 -2.13 23.36
C GLN A 98 -14.21 -1.33 24.38
N LYS A 99 -13.81 -1.97 25.49
CA LYS A 99 -12.88 -1.40 26.48
C LYS A 99 -11.52 -1.06 25.86
N ASP A 100 -10.98 -1.93 25.01
CA ASP A 100 -9.69 -1.71 24.35
C ASP A 100 -9.78 -0.62 23.29
N LEU A 101 -10.90 -0.55 22.56
CA LEU A 101 -11.15 0.53 21.62
C LEU A 101 -11.26 1.90 22.32
N ASN A 102 -11.99 1.96 23.43
CA ASN A 102 -12.14 3.20 24.20
C ASN A 102 -10.79 3.64 24.77
N ARG A 103 -10.00 2.70 25.31
CA ARG A 103 -8.62 2.96 25.75
C ARG A 103 -7.78 3.50 24.59
N TYR A 104 -7.82 2.87 23.43
CA TYR A 104 -7.05 3.31 22.25
C TYR A 104 -7.37 4.77 21.86
N LYS A 105 -8.64 5.19 21.93
CA LYS A 105 -9.06 6.55 21.57
C LYS A 105 -8.59 7.62 22.55
N THR A 106 -8.61 7.33 23.85
CA THR A 106 -8.31 8.32 24.90
C THR A 106 -6.85 8.31 25.33
N GLN A 107 -6.12 7.25 25.00
CA GLN A 107 -4.76 7.05 25.47
C GLN A 107 -3.78 8.01 24.79
N LYS A 108 -3.09 8.81 25.61
CA LYS A 108 -1.85 9.48 25.21
C LYS A 108 -0.69 8.52 25.43
N PHE A 109 0.20 8.42 24.46
CA PHE A 109 1.38 7.55 24.57
C PHE A 109 2.51 8.29 25.27
N THR A 110 2.78 7.94 26.54
CA THR A 110 3.92 8.48 27.29
C THR A 110 5.12 7.54 27.30
N THR A 111 4.92 6.26 26.98
CA THR A 111 5.99 5.25 26.91
C THR A 111 5.94 4.46 25.61
N PHE A 112 7.09 3.92 25.19
CA PHE A 112 7.18 3.06 24.01
C PHE A 112 6.28 1.82 24.10
N ASN A 113 6.15 1.22 25.29
CA ASN A 113 5.29 0.05 25.49
C ASN A 113 3.80 0.36 25.25
N GLN A 114 3.36 1.55 25.62
CA GLN A 114 2.00 2.01 25.33
C GLN A 114 1.78 2.22 23.83
N LEU A 115 2.75 2.85 23.14
CA LEU A 115 2.73 2.98 21.69
C LEU A 115 2.70 1.61 21.02
N LYS A 116 3.54 0.66 21.45
CA LYS A 116 3.59 -0.70 20.91
C LYS A 116 2.24 -1.42 21.02
N LYS A 117 1.54 -1.28 22.15
CA LYS A 117 0.19 -1.84 22.34
C LYS A 117 -0.86 -1.21 21.41
N SER A 118 -0.65 0.02 20.95
CA SER A 118 -1.57 0.65 19.98
C SER A 118 -1.61 -0.08 18.63
N PHE A 119 -0.52 -0.76 18.25
CA PHE A 119 -0.44 -1.56 17.02
C PHE A 119 -1.20 -2.90 17.11
N ASP A 120 -1.88 -3.19 18.22
CA ASP A 120 -2.82 -4.32 18.30
C ASP A 120 -4.18 -4.01 17.62
N ILE A 121 -4.44 -2.75 17.28
CA ILE A 121 -5.63 -2.30 16.57
C ILE A 121 -5.21 -1.58 15.28
N TRP A 122 -5.71 -2.06 14.14
CA TRP A 122 -5.59 -1.32 12.90
C TRP A 122 -6.72 -0.30 12.78
N CYS A 123 -6.34 0.93 12.45
CA CYS A 123 -7.21 2.04 12.15
C CYS A 123 -7.11 2.32 10.65
N LEU A 124 -8.26 2.33 9.97
CA LEU A 124 -8.39 2.70 8.56
C LEU A 124 -9.32 3.89 8.45
N GLU A 125 -8.82 4.99 7.93
CA GLU A 125 -9.58 6.21 7.68
C GLU A 125 -9.92 6.33 6.19
N VAL A 126 -11.20 6.50 5.91
CA VAL A 126 -11.76 6.65 4.57
C VAL A 126 -12.44 8.01 4.51
N GLU A 127 -11.83 8.97 3.82
CA GLU A 127 -12.39 10.32 3.64
C GLU A 127 -13.62 10.29 2.72
N ASN A 128 -13.60 9.50 1.64
CA ASN A 128 -14.72 9.39 0.71
C ASN A 128 -14.89 7.94 0.24
N ASP A 129 -16.14 7.45 0.26
CA ASP A 129 -16.50 6.08 -0.14
C ASP A 129 -16.04 5.76 -1.59
N SER A 130 -16.09 6.72 -2.50
CA SER A 130 -15.66 6.55 -3.90
C SER A 130 -14.13 6.47 -4.06
N ASN A 131 -13.36 7.09 -3.17
CA ASN A 131 -11.90 7.24 -3.26
C ASN A 131 -11.15 6.35 -2.25
N TRP A 132 -11.65 5.13 -2.03
CA TRP A 132 -11.07 4.16 -1.09
C TRP A 132 -9.56 3.90 -1.26
N ARG A 133 -8.98 4.17 -2.45
CA ARG A 133 -7.53 4.04 -2.70
C ARG A 133 -6.69 5.07 -1.95
N LYS A 134 -7.27 6.23 -1.62
CA LYS A 134 -6.62 7.31 -0.86
C LYS A 134 -6.78 7.15 0.64
N SER A 135 -7.45 6.09 1.09
CA SER A 135 -7.63 5.79 2.51
C SER A 135 -6.30 5.57 3.22
N LYS A 136 -6.25 5.96 4.49
CA LYS A 136 -5.05 5.91 5.32
C LYS A 136 -5.16 4.77 6.31
N CYS A 137 -4.08 4.01 6.53
CA CYS A 137 -4.06 2.93 7.51
C CYS A 137 -2.81 2.99 8.38
N ASN A 138 -2.94 2.70 9.68
CA ASN A 138 -1.80 2.69 10.61
C ASN A 138 -0.95 1.40 10.57
N CYS A 139 -1.32 0.41 9.76
CA CYS A 139 -0.59 -0.86 9.74
C CYS A 139 0.80 -0.73 9.08
N PRO A 140 1.81 -1.53 9.47
CA PRO A 140 3.17 -1.42 8.93
C PRO A 140 3.27 -1.54 7.40
N ALA A 141 2.42 -2.38 6.80
CA ALA A 141 2.40 -2.55 5.35
C ALA A 141 1.97 -1.27 4.61
N PHE A 142 1.04 -0.51 5.18
CA PHE A 142 0.61 0.78 4.64
C PHE A 142 1.69 1.83 4.85
N LEU A 143 2.26 1.94 6.06
CA LEU A 143 3.32 2.90 6.35
C LEU A 143 4.54 2.73 5.42
N LYS A 144 4.80 1.50 4.96
CA LYS A 144 5.88 1.21 4.01
C LYS A 144 5.53 1.48 2.55
N ASN A 145 4.33 1.12 2.10
CA ASN A 145 3.99 1.09 0.67
C ASN A 145 2.85 2.04 0.26
N PHE A 146 2.29 2.79 1.21
CA PHE A 146 1.07 3.60 1.06
C PHE A 146 -0.16 2.82 0.56
N ILE A 147 -0.13 1.49 0.65
CA ILE A 147 -1.25 0.60 0.34
C ILE A 147 -1.10 -0.70 1.13
N CYS A 148 -2.21 -1.28 1.58
CA CYS A 148 -2.19 -2.51 2.37
C CYS A 148 -3.44 -3.36 2.13
N LYS A 149 -3.42 -4.58 2.69
CA LYS A 149 -4.54 -5.52 2.55
C LYS A 149 -5.83 -5.02 3.20
N HIS A 150 -5.73 -4.16 4.20
CA HIS A 150 -6.88 -3.60 4.92
C HIS A 150 -7.61 -2.56 4.08
N VAL A 151 -6.87 -1.65 3.42
CA VAL A 151 -7.44 -0.65 2.50
C VAL A 151 -8.17 -1.35 1.36
N VAL A 152 -7.47 -2.24 0.65
CA VAL A 152 -8.03 -2.97 -0.49
C VAL A 152 -9.15 -3.92 -0.04
N GLY A 153 -8.97 -4.60 1.08
CA GLY A 153 -9.96 -5.52 1.64
C GLY A 153 -11.25 -4.81 2.05
N MET A 154 -11.16 -3.62 2.65
CA MET A 154 -12.33 -2.81 2.97
C MET A 154 -13.02 -2.29 1.71
N GLY A 155 -12.26 -1.87 0.69
CA GLY A 155 -12.82 -1.56 -0.63
C GLY A 155 -13.62 -2.71 -1.24
N ILE A 156 -13.16 -3.96 -1.05
CA ILE A 156 -13.90 -5.17 -1.46
C ILE A 156 -15.19 -5.36 -0.63
N ARG A 157 -15.11 -5.27 0.71
CA ARG A 157 -16.27 -5.44 1.60
C ARG A 157 -17.36 -4.39 1.36
N LEU A 158 -16.96 -3.15 1.14
CA LEU A 158 -17.85 -2.03 0.82
C LEU A 158 -18.30 -2.01 -0.65
N LYS A 159 -17.88 -3.00 -1.46
CA LYS A 159 -18.20 -3.14 -2.88
C LYS A 159 -17.73 -1.98 -3.78
N HIS A 160 -16.77 -1.18 -3.32
CA HIS A 160 -16.15 -0.11 -4.13
C HIS A 160 -15.15 -0.64 -5.18
N CYS A 161 -14.72 -1.91 -5.07
CA CYS A 161 -13.90 -2.54 -6.09
C CYS A 161 -14.20 -4.03 -6.25
N LYS A 162 -13.90 -4.55 -7.45
CA LYS A 162 -13.99 -5.98 -7.76
C LYS A 162 -12.57 -6.55 -7.88
N PRO A 163 -12.18 -7.53 -7.05
CA PRO A 163 -10.87 -8.14 -7.16
C PRO A 163 -10.76 -8.93 -8.47
N PRO A 164 -9.59 -8.93 -9.12
CA PRO A 164 -9.38 -9.66 -10.38
C PRO A 164 -9.62 -11.16 -10.20
N ALA A 165 -10.11 -11.84 -11.23
CA ALA A 165 -10.44 -13.27 -11.16
C ALA A 165 -9.25 -14.13 -10.68
N ALA A 166 -8.03 -13.82 -11.15
CA ALA A 166 -6.80 -14.51 -10.75
C ALA A 166 -6.41 -14.35 -9.26
N ALA A 167 -7.01 -13.39 -8.54
CA ALA A 167 -6.83 -13.25 -7.09
C ALA A 167 -7.79 -14.16 -6.30
N LYS A 168 -8.90 -14.59 -6.92
CA LYS A 168 -9.93 -15.43 -6.30
C LYS A 168 -9.61 -16.93 -6.38
N THR A 169 -8.67 -17.32 -7.24
CA THR A 169 -8.32 -18.73 -7.48
C THR A 169 -7.53 -19.38 -6.35
N VAL A 170 -6.99 -18.59 -5.42
CA VAL A 170 -6.21 -19.12 -4.29
C VAL A 170 -7.17 -19.45 -3.15
N PRO A 171 -7.15 -20.68 -2.61
CA PRO A 171 -7.95 -21.06 -1.45
C PRO A 171 -7.71 -20.13 -0.25
N ILE A 172 -8.70 -20.02 0.64
CA ILE A 172 -8.56 -19.22 1.86
C ILE A 172 -7.55 -19.91 2.78
N GLY A 173 -6.65 -19.12 3.40
CA GLY A 173 -5.59 -19.63 4.27
C GLY A 173 -4.30 -20.02 3.53
N GLU A 174 -4.34 -20.15 2.20
CA GLU A 174 -3.15 -20.45 1.42
C GLU A 174 -2.46 -19.21 0.89
N LYS A 175 -1.12 -19.23 0.88
CA LYS A 175 -0.32 -18.23 0.17
C LYS A 175 -0.17 -18.64 -1.29
N ARG A 176 -0.19 -17.66 -2.19
CA ARG A 176 0.12 -17.89 -3.61
C ARG A 176 1.54 -18.49 -3.72
N LYS A 177 1.68 -19.61 -4.45
CA LYS A 177 2.98 -20.20 -4.76
C LYS A 177 3.86 -19.18 -5.52
N ARG A 178 5.17 -19.24 -5.27
CA ARG A 178 6.16 -18.41 -5.97
C ARG A 178 6.16 -18.73 -7.46
N GLY A 179 6.32 -17.71 -8.30
CA GLY A 179 6.40 -17.87 -9.75
C GLY A 179 5.25 -17.21 -10.51
N ARG A 180 5.30 -17.29 -11.84
CA ARG A 180 4.27 -16.71 -12.71
C ARG A 180 2.94 -17.45 -12.51
N PRO A 181 1.83 -16.73 -12.28
CA PRO A 181 0.54 -17.38 -12.16
C PRO A 181 0.12 -18.04 -13.47
N TYR A 182 -0.40 -19.26 -13.37
CA TYR A 182 -0.99 -19.95 -14.51
C TYR A 182 -2.23 -19.17 -15.00
N LYS A 183 -2.35 -18.96 -16.32
CA LYS A 183 -3.55 -18.30 -16.89
C LYS A 183 -4.74 -19.23 -16.68
N ALA A 184 -5.90 -18.66 -16.33
CA ALA A 184 -7.13 -19.45 -16.26
C ALA A 184 -7.40 -20.07 -17.65
N LYS A 185 -7.64 -21.39 -17.70
CA LYS A 185 -8.11 -22.04 -18.93
C LYS A 185 -9.55 -21.57 -19.18
N THR A 186 -9.88 -21.27 -20.43
CA THR A 186 -11.27 -21.03 -20.84
C THR A 186 -12.11 -22.26 -20.52
N ALA A 187 -13.31 -22.05 -19.99
CA ALA A 187 -14.24 -23.15 -19.71
C ALA A 187 -14.60 -23.83 -21.03
N LEU A 188 -14.64 -25.16 -21.03
CA LEU A 188 -15.12 -25.94 -22.16
C LEU A 188 -16.63 -25.69 -22.28
N LEU A 189 -17.07 -25.05 -23.37
CA LEU A 189 -18.48 -24.99 -23.73
C LEU A 189 -18.81 -26.34 -24.36
N VAL A 190 -19.50 -27.22 -23.63
CA VAL A 190 -20.09 -28.42 -24.22
C VAL A 190 -21.31 -27.94 -25.02
N GLN A 191 -21.26 -28.09 -26.34
CA GLN A 191 -22.41 -27.91 -27.23
C GLN A 191 -23.20 -29.20 -27.33
#